data_AF-A0A5S3YZ76-F1
#
_entry.id   AF-A0A5S3YZ76-F1
#
_cell.length_a   1.000
_cell.length_b   1.000
_cell.length_c   1.000
_cell.angle_alpha   90.00
_cell.angle_beta   90.00
_cell.angle_gamma   90.00
#
_symmetry.space_group_name_H-M   'P 1'
#
loop_
_entity.id
_entity.type
_entity.pdbx_description
1 polymer ?
#
loop_
_entity_poly.entity_id
_entity_poly.type
_entity_poly.pdbx_seq_one_letter_code
_entity_poly.pdbx_strand_id
1 'polypeptide(L)'
;MGGKSESNQKTSSSQQTTNIVNDGQFAGAQGVDASRTDIDYDVDNSVRYDLDQDIDNSVRNDYDLDQDIDNSQHLDQDIDNSIRYDGEFAGVSGTVNVLDGGAIEAGMGVALSGMDAAVDAMRIGGNLGEHALSEMGNSVDTMAGVSEYALDEMGDLSADALSEMGSTTNNALQLAEYGMGEMASVTNDAFELVGDVSQVALDANSYVSENALSEMGGLSGDALDLAQYAIGEASDVNRDLADNYLSALNDASASNADYMATVTSDNLNAMGDLSSHAIESMNGLATELGTGNQALMHSMGEQLSEGFSEGVSTIAALSDNTSTTLANSHQANLEVIANLSGDVLSNNQNLINSMTSNLGDAHSENLASLADTQQNIGEFLAEATKDNINANNAALTQVAALAKSTSLQGQDLVADSASKMIKYVSIAMGIGVSVIAVALVVRGSK
;
A
#
# COMPACT_ATOMS: atom_id res chain seq x y z
N MET A 1 -35.89 13.51 42.55
CA MET A 1 -35.75 12.05 42.46
C MET A 1 -35.73 11.67 41.00
N GLY A 2 -34.63 11.10 40.51
CA GLY A 2 -34.46 10.76 39.10
C GLY A 2 -33.02 10.32 38.86
N GLY A 3 -32.68 9.12 39.33
CA GLY A 3 -31.37 8.51 39.15
C GLY A 3 -31.15 8.18 37.68
N LYS A 4 -30.00 8.60 37.14
CA LYS A 4 -29.51 8.16 35.84
C LYS A 4 -28.72 6.87 36.07
N SER A 5 -29.19 5.78 35.47
CA SER A 5 -28.55 4.47 35.48
C SER A 5 -27.28 4.51 34.62
N GLU A 6 -26.12 4.26 35.23
CA GLU A 6 -24.89 3.93 34.53
C GLU A 6 -24.96 2.46 34.06
N SER A 7 -24.97 2.28 32.74
CA SER A 7 -24.88 0.96 32.10
C SER A 7 -23.41 0.62 31.87
N ASN A 8 -22.80 -0.12 32.79
CA ASN A 8 -21.48 -0.72 32.61
C ASN A 8 -21.61 -2.03 31.82
N GLN A 9 -21.53 -1.95 30.49
CA GLN A 9 -21.49 -3.10 29.62
C GLN A 9 -20.03 -3.55 29.46
N LYS A 10 -19.62 -4.59 30.20
CA LYS A 10 -18.31 -5.23 30.05
C LYS A 10 -18.36 -6.23 28.89
N THR A 11 -17.75 -5.90 27.76
CA THR A 11 -17.45 -6.86 26.68
C THR A 11 -16.11 -7.53 26.97
N SER A 12 -16.13 -8.83 27.27
CA SER A 12 -14.94 -9.68 27.39
C SER A 12 -14.53 -10.15 25.99
N SER A 13 -13.55 -9.49 25.38
CA SER A 13 -12.91 -9.95 24.14
C SER A 13 -11.76 -10.90 24.50
N SER A 14 -11.89 -12.17 24.11
CA SER A 14 -10.77 -13.13 24.12
C SER A 14 -10.04 -13.01 22.78
N GLN A 15 -9.19 -12.00 22.63
CA GLN A 15 -8.23 -11.93 21.54
C GLN A 15 -7.05 -12.85 21.86
N GLN A 16 -6.91 -13.96 21.14
CA GLN A 16 -5.62 -14.62 20.99
C GLN A 16 -4.79 -13.81 20.00
N THR A 17 -3.85 -13.02 20.52
CA THR A 17 -2.80 -12.38 19.72
C THR A 17 -1.78 -13.44 19.37
N THR A 18 -1.80 -13.95 18.13
CA THR A 18 -0.66 -14.72 17.60
C THR A 18 0.45 -13.73 17.30
N ASN A 19 1.33 -13.50 18.26
CA ASN A 19 2.59 -12.81 18.01
C ASN A 19 3.44 -13.71 17.11
N ILE A 20 3.44 -13.46 15.80
CA ILE A 20 4.45 -14.01 14.90
C ILE A 20 5.75 -13.28 15.22
N VAL A 21 6.47 -13.82 16.20
CA VAL A 21 7.87 -13.45 16.44
C VAL A 21 8.66 -13.99 15.26
N ASN A 22 9.25 -13.11 14.47
CA ASN A 22 10.19 -13.48 13.42
C ASN A 22 11.48 -13.97 14.12
N ASP A 23 11.53 -15.25 14.47
CA ASP A 23 12.68 -15.96 15.07
C ASP A 23 13.56 -16.64 14.02
N GLY A 24 13.30 -16.36 12.74
CA GLY A 24 14.11 -16.85 11.62
C GLY A 24 15.56 -16.36 11.72
N GLN A 25 16.47 -17.14 11.14
CA GLN A 25 17.93 -16.94 11.09
C GLN A 25 18.43 -15.56 10.60
N PHE A 26 17.54 -14.65 10.22
CA PHE A 26 17.82 -13.32 9.69
C PHE A 26 17.21 -12.18 10.53
N ALA A 27 16.69 -12.46 11.73
CA ALA A 27 16.22 -11.43 12.66
C ALA A 27 17.40 -10.53 13.10
N GLY A 28 17.48 -9.32 12.54
CA GLY A 28 18.52 -8.33 12.84
C GLY A 28 19.57 -8.11 11.74
N ALA A 29 19.47 -8.78 10.58
CA ALA A 29 20.34 -8.50 9.45
C ALA A 29 19.84 -7.25 8.69
N GLN A 30 20.54 -6.12 8.84
CA GLN A 30 20.35 -4.96 7.96
C GLN A 30 21.28 -5.09 6.74
N GLY A 31 20.72 -4.99 5.53
CA GLY A 31 21.48 -5.11 4.28
C GLY A 31 21.39 -6.47 3.57
N VAL A 32 20.32 -7.24 3.78
CA VAL A 32 20.03 -8.42 2.95
C VAL A 32 19.50 -7.94 1.60
N ASP A 33 20.38 -7.93 0.60
CA ASP A 33 20.01 -7.71 -0.79
C ASP A 33 19.29 -8.94 -1.34
N ALA A 34 17.96 -8.86 -1.40
CA ALA A 34 17.10 -9.88 -1.97
C ALA A 34 17.03 -9.83 -3.52
N SER A 35 17.83 -8.98 -4.19
CA SER A 35 17.80 -8.87 -5.65
C SER A 35 18.62 -9.95 -6.37
N ARG A 36 19.26 -10.85 -5.62
CA ARG A 36 20.01 -12.01 -6.14
C ARG A 36 19.37 -13.32 -5.72
N THR A 37 18.17 -13.56 -6.24
CA THR A 37 17.64 -14.91 -6.35
C THR A 37 18.07 -15.45 -7.71
N ASP A 38 19.27 -16.04 -7.76
CA ASP A 38 19.63 -17.02 -8.79
C ASP A 38 18.75 -18.26 -8.54
N ILE A 39 17.48 -18.17 -8.91
CA ILE A 39 16.60 -19.33 -8.99
C ILE A 39 16.75 -19.84 -10.42
N ASP A 40 17.65 -20.81 -10.60
CA ASP A 40 17.67 -21.67 -11.77
C ASP A 40 16.35 -22.46 -11.79
N TYR A 41 15.34 -21.91 -12.46
CA TYR A 41 14.19 -22.67 -12.90
C TYR A 41 14.61 -23.44 -14.15
N ASP A 42 15.08 -24.68 -13.96
CA ASP A 42 15.02 -25.69 -15.01
C ASP A 42 13.54 -26.00 -15.27
N VAL A 43 12.92 -25.21 -16.16
CA VAL A 43 11.58 -25.50 -16.70
C VAL A 43 11.75 -26.58 -17.75
N ASP A 44 11.72 -27.83 -17.32
CA ASP A 44 11.66 -28.99 -18.21
C ASP A 44 10.24 -29.12 -18.78
N ASN A 45 9.94 -28.37 -19.85
CA ASN A 45 8.65 -28.39 -20.54
C ASN A 45 8.60 -29.53 -21.58
N SER A 46 8.92 -30.75 -21.19
CA SER A 46 8.69 -31.92 -22.05
C SER A 46 7.31 -32.52 -21.73
N VAL A 47 6.28 -32.00 -22.38
CA VAL A 47 4.99 -32.67 -22.46
C VAL A 47 5.16 -33.91 -23.36
N ARG A 48 5.27 -35.10 -22.76
CA ARG A 48 5.10 -36.37 -23.47
C ARG A 48 3.60 -36.69 -23.56
N TYR A 49 3.04 -36.61 -24.75
CA TYR A 49 1.79 -37.26 -25.10
C TYR A 49 2.12 -38.64 -25.69
N ASP A 50 2.11 -39.67 -24.85
CA ASP A 50 2.07 -41.06 -25.31
C ASP A 50 0.60 -41.39 -25.60
N LEU A 51 0.19 -41.23 -26.86
CA LEU A 51 -1.14 -41.61 -27.35
C LEU A 51 -1.04 -42.95 -28.08
N ASP A 52 -0.97 -44.05 -27.32
CA ASP A 52 -1.19 -45.40 -27.84
C ASP A 52 -2.71 -45.63 -27.95
N GLN A 53 -3.28 -45.29 -29.10
CA GLN A 53 -4.63 -45.73 -29.48
C GLN A 53 -4.52 -46.82 -30.55
N ASP A 54 -4.48 -48.06 -30.09
CA ASP A 54 -4.79 -49.23 -30.92
C ASP A 54 -6.28 -49.21 -31.26
N ILE A 55 -6.62 -48.70 -32.45
CA ILE A 55 -7.96 -48.82 -33.03
C ILE A 55 -8.02 -50.17 -33.77
N ASP A 56 -8.43 -51.22 -33.06
CA ASP A 56 -8.71 -52.53 -33.65
C ASP A 56 -10.21 -52.62 -33.99
N ASN A 57 -10.56 -52.28 -35.24
CA ASN A 57 -11.94 -52.37 -35.76
C ASN A 57 -12.07 -53.55 -36.73
N SER A 58 -11.88 -54.77 -36.22
CA SER A 58 -12.23 -55.99 -36.96
C SER A 58 -13.60 -56.50 -36.51
N VAL A 59 -14.62 -56.21 -37.33
CA VAL A 59 -15.92 -56.88 -37.28
C VAL A 59 -15.72 -58.34 -37.70
N ARG A 60 -15.89 -59.28 -36.76
CA ARG A 60 -16.04 -60.71 -37.04
C ARG A 60 -17.52 -61.02 -37.15
N ASN A 61 -17.97 -61.39 -38.35
CA ASN A 61 -19.33 -61.89 -38.58
C ASN A 61 -19.20 -63.20 -39.36
N ASP A 62 -18.81 -64.26 -38.65
CA ASP A 62 -18.78 -65.62 -39.16
C ASP A 62 -20.22 -66.17 -39.13
N TYR A 63 -20.87 -66.21 -40.29
CA TYR A 63 -22.10 -66.99 -40.46
C TYR A 63 -21.72 -68.32 -41.12
N ASP A 64 -21.53 -69.35 -40.29
CA ASP A 64 -21.58 -70.75 -40.71
C ASP A 64 -23.05 -71.10 -41.01
N LEU A 65 -23.37 -71.27 -42.29
CA LEU A 65 -24.66 -71.78 -42.74
C LEU A 65 -24.47 -73.20 -43.29
N ASP A 66 -24.28 -74.15 -42.37
CA ASP A 66 -24.49 -75.57 -42.66
C ASP A 66 -26.01 -75.81 -42.77
N GLN A 67 -26.51 -75.90 -44.00
CA GLN A 67 -27.85 -76.44 -44.28
C GLN A 67 -27.72 -77.78 -45.00
N ASP A 68 -27.77 -78.83 -44.20
CA ASP A 68 -28.13 -80.18 -44.62
C ASP A 68 -29.57 -80.16 -45.17
N ILE A 69 -29.72 -80.10 -46.49
CA ILE A 69 -31.00 -80.38 -47.14
C ILE A 69 -31.02 -81.85 -47.53
N ASP A 70 -31.54 -82.65 -46.61
CA ASP A 70 -31.94 -84.03 -46.80
C ASP A 70 -33.30 -84.06 -47.52
N ASN A 71 -33.31 -84.38 -48.81
CA ASN A 71 -34.55 -84.56 -49.58
C ASN A 71 -34.51 -85.87 -50.37
N SER A 72 -34.33 -86.98 -49.67
CA SER A 72 -34.51 -88.32 -50.22
C SER A 72 -36.01 -88.62 -50.40
N GLN A 73 -36.60 -88.19 -51.53
CA GLN A 73 -37.81 -88.81 -52.03
C GLN A 73 -37.45 -90.00 -52.92
N HIS A 74 -37.75 -91.17 -52.38
CA HIS A 74 -37.71 -92.48 -53.01
C HIS A 74 -38.71 -92.52 -54.17
N LEU A 75 -38.21 -92.49 -55.41
CA LEU A 75 -38.99 -92.72 -56.61
C LEU A 75 -38.42 -93.96 -57.31
N ASP A 76 -39.06 -95.11 -57.06
CA ASP A 76 -38.81 -96.34 -57.80
C ASP A 76 -39.29 -96.14 -59.25
N GLN A 77 -38.34 -95.96 -60.16
CA GLN A 77 -38.56 -96.12 -61.59
C GLN A 77 -37.56 -97.13 -62.12
N ASP A 78 -38.06 -98.36 -62.32
CA ASP A 78 -37.42 -99.39 -63.12
C ASP A 78 -37.28 -98.88 -64.56
N ILE A 79 -36.15 -98.25 -64.88
CA ILE A 79 -35.78 -97.86 -66.23
C ILE A 79 -34.69 -98.82 -66.72
N ASP A 80 -35.10 -99.69 -67.63
CA ASP A 80 -34.28 -100.62 -68.42
C ASP A 80 -33.23 -99.83 -69.22
N ASN A 81 -32.02 -99.73 -68.68
CA ASN A 81 -30.94 -98.89 -69.21
C ASN A 81 -30.06 -99.66 -70.22
N SER A 82 -30.69 -100.37 -71.16
CA SER A 82 -30.01 -100.98 -72.30
C SER A 82 -29.82 -99.95 -73.43
N ILE A 83 -28.96 -98.96 -73.20
CA ILE A 83 -28.51 -98.03 -74.24
C ILE A 83 -27.49 -98.74 -75.14
N ARG A 84 -27.90 -99.07 -76.37
CA ARG A 84 -26.98 -99.40 -77.45
C ARG A 84 -26.21 -98.14 -77.84
N TYR A 85 -24.92 -98.11 -77.52
CA TYR A 85 -23.98 -97.05 -77.89
C TYR A 85 -23.34 -97.39 -79.25
N ASP A 86 -23.86 -96.80 -80.33
CA ASP A 86 -23.26 -96.84 -81.67
C ASP A 86 -22.64 -95.46 -82.01
N GLY A 87 -21.86 -94.89 -81.08
CA GLY A 87 -21.27 -93.55 -81.21
C GLY A 87 -19.80 -93.48 -80.77
N GLU A 88 -19.09 -92.45 -81.24
CA GLU A 88 -17.61 -92.28 -81.25
C GLU A 88 -16.87 -92.33 -79.89
N PHE A 89 -17.56 -92.59 -78.78
CA PHE A 89 -16.97 -92.67 -77.43
C PHE A 89 -17.10 -94.06 -76.78
N ALA A 90 -17.41 -95.11 -77.55
CA ALA A 90 -17.45 -96.49 -77.05
C ALA A 90 -16.03 -97.03 -76.76
N GLY A 91 -15.62 -97.04 -75.49
CA GLY A 91 -14.37 -97.68 -75.03
C GLY A 91 -13.53 -96.89 -74.01
N VAL A 92 -13.95 -95.70 -73.59
CA VAL A 92 -13.19 -94.91 -72.60
C VAL A 92 -13.62 -95.27 -71.17
N SER A 93 -12.78 -95.98 -70.42
CA SER A 93 -12.98 -96.21 -68.97
C SER A 93 -12.09 -95.28 -68.15
N GLY A 94 -12.64 -94.11 -67.83
CA GLY A 94 -12.08 -93.06 -66.99
C GLY A 94 -13.04 -91.87 -67.01
N THR A 95 -12.93 -90.92 -66.07
CA THR A 95 -13.73 -89.69 -66.10
C THR A 95 -13.48 -88.94 -67.41
N VAL A 96 -14.43 -88.99 -68.33
CA VAL A 96 -14.40 -88.16 -69.55
C VAL A 96 -14.91 -86.78 -69.14
N ASN A 97 -13.99 -85.87 -68.86
CA ASN A 97 -14.34 -84.45 -68.75
C ASN A 97 -14.67 -83.94 -70.16
N VAL A 98 -15.93 -84.09 -70.55
CA VAL A 98 -16.48 -83.39 -71.71
C VAL A 98 -16.60 -81.92 -71.30
N LEU A 99 -15.53 -81.15 -71.49
CA LEU A 99 -15.64 -79.70 -71.41
C LEU A 99 -16.44 -79.26 -72.63
N ASP A 100 -17.71 -78.99 -72.41
CA ASP A 100 -18.55 -78.25 -73.35
C ASP A 100 -17.87 -76.89 -73.60
N GLY A 101 -17.49 -76.63 -74.86
CA GLY A 101 -16.89 -75.35 -75.25
C GLY A 101 -17.73 -74.15 -74.82
N GLY A 102 -19.06 -74.32 -74.73
CA GLY A 102 -19.97 -73.29 -74.23
C GLY A 102 -19.79 -72.96 -72.74
N ALA A 103 -19.40 -73.92 -71.90
CA ALA A 103 -19.20 -73.69 -70.46
C ALA A 103 -17.86 -72.97 -70.18
N ILE A 104 -16.81 -73.30 -70.93
CA ILE A 104 -15.53 -72.56 -70.88
C ILE A 104 -15.73 -71.13 -71.38
N GLU A 105 -16.46 -70.97 -72.49
CA GLU A 105 -16.72 -69.66 -73.08
C GLU A 105 -17.60 -68.78 -72.17
N ALA A 106 -18.61 -69.37 -71.50
CA ALA A 106 -19.38 -68.69 -70.46
C ALA A 106 -18.50 -68.29 -69.26
N GLY A 107 -17.65 -69.19 -68.77
CA GLY A 107 -16.72 -68.90 -67.67
C GLY A 107 -15.72 -67.80 -68.01
N MET A 108 -15.21 -67.79 -69.25
CA MET A 108 -14.31 -66.76 -69.75
C MET A 108 -15.03 -65.42 -69.92
N GLY A 109 -16.29 -65.42 -70.38
CA GLY A 109 -17.12 -64.22 -70.45
C GLY A 109 -17.42 -63.60 -69.08
N VAL A 110 -17.68 -64.43 -68.07
CA VAL A 110 -17.83 -63.98 -66.67
C VAL A 110 -16.52 -63.44 -66.11
N ALA A 111 -15.39 -64.11 -66.37
CA ALA A 111 -14.07 -63.65 -65.91
C ALA A 111 -13.67 -62.31 -66.55
N LEU A 112 -13.90 -62.13 -67.86
CA LEU A 112 -13.70 -60.86 -68.58
C LEU A 112 -14.60 -59.75 -68.02
N SER A 113 -15.88 -60.04 -67.81
CA SER A 113 -16.82 -59.08 -67.21
C SER A 113 -16.41 -58.70 -65.79
N GLY A 114 -15.89 -59.65 -65.01
CA GLY A 114 -15.35 -59.41 -63.67
C GLY A 114 -14.08 -58.58 -63.67
N MET A 115 -13.20 -58.77 -64.66
CA MET A 115 -12.01 -57.92 -64.85
C MET A 115 -12.39 -56.50 -65.27
N ASP A 116 -13.33 -56.33 -66.19
CA ASP A 116 -13.83 -55.01 -66.59
C ASP A 116 -14.47 -54.29 -65.39
N ALA A 117 -15.27 -55.00 -64.58
CA ALA A 117 -15.83 -54.45 -63.36
C ALA A 117 -14.75 -54.05 -62.33
N ALA A 118 -13.69 -54.85 -62.18
CA ALA A 118 -12.57 -54.53 -61.31
C ALA A 118 -11.77 -53.32 -61.81
N VAL A 119 -11.57 -53.19 -63.12
CA VAL A 119 -10.93 -52.03 -63.75
C VAL A 119 -11.78 -50.77 -63.55
N ASP A 120 -13.10 -50.85 -63.74
CA ASP A 120 -13.98 -49.72 -63.48
C ASP A 120 -14.03 -49.35 -62.00
N ALA A 121 -14.03 -50.32 -61.09
CA ALA A 121 -13.96 -50.06 -59.65
C ALA A 121 -12.64 -49.36 -59.26
N MET A 122 -11.49 -49.80 -59.81
CA MET A 122 -10.21 -49.13 -59.62
C MET A 122 -10.19 -47.73 -60.20
N ARG A 123 -10.80 -47.51 -61.37
CA ARG A 123 -10.92 -46.20 -62.00
C ARG A 123 -11.78 -45.24 -61.16
N ILE A 124 -12.91 -45.72 -60.66
CA ILE A 124 -13.79 -44.96 -59.76
C ILE A 124 -13.07 -44.65 -58.44
N GLY A 125 -12.38 -45.63 -57.84
CA GLY A 125 -11.59 -45.44 -56.62
C GLY A 125 -10.45 -44.44 -56.79
N GLY A 126 -9.74 -44.49 -57.93
CA GLY A 126 -8.70 -43.53 -58.30
C GLY A 126 -9.25 -42.11 -58.46
N ASN A 127 -10.34 -41.94 -59.21
CA ASN A 127 -11.00 -40.65 -59.38
C ASN A 127 -11.53 -40.09 -58.05
N LEU A 128 -12.05 -40.96 -57.17
CA LEU A 128 -12.53 -40.57 -55.84
C LEU A 128 -11.37 -40.13 -54.94
N GLY A 129 -10.24 -40.85 -54.99
CA GLY A 129 -9.02 -40.47 -54.28
C GLY A 129 -8.43 -39.15 -54.78
N GLU A 130 -8.42 -38.93 -56.09
CA GLU A 130 -7.96 -37.68 -56.71
C GLU A 130 -8.88 -36.51 -56.34
N HIS A 131 -10.20 -36.71 -56.34
CA HIS A 131 -11.17 -35.71 -55.88
C HIS A 131 -11.01 -35.41 -54.38
N ALA A 132 -10.83 -36.44 -53.54
CA ALA A 132 -10.61 -36.26 -52.10
C ALA A 132 -9.31 -35.48 -51.83
N LEU A 133 -8.23 -35.77 -52.55
CA LEU A 133 -6.96 -35.04 -52.44
C LEU A 133 -7.09 -33.58 -52.90
N SER A 134 -7.81 -33.34 -54.00
CA SER A 134 -8.11 -31.98 -54.47
C SER A 134 -8.88 -31.19 -53.41
N GLU A 135 -9.90 -31.79 -52.82
CA GLU A 135 -10.74 -31.10 -51.83
C GLU A 135 -10.04 -30.90 -50.49
N MET A 136 -9.15 -31.83 -50.13
CA MET A 136 -8.24 -31.65 -49.01
C MET A 136 -7.25 -30.51 -49.27
N GLY A 137 -6.73 -30.38 -50.49
CA GLY A 137 -5.90 -29.24 -50.91
C GLY A 137 -6.64 -27.91 -50.77
N ASN A 138 -7.86 -27.81 -51.30
CA ASN A 138 -8.71 -26.63 -51.18
C ASN A 138 -9.01 -26.28 -49.70
N SER A 139 -9.24 -27.28 -48.86
CA SER A 139 -9.47 -27.10 -47.42
C SER A 139 -8.22 -26.57 -46.70
N VAL A 140 -7.04 -27.12 -47.02
CA VAL A 140 -5.75 -26.67 -46.48
C VAL A 140 -5.46 -25.24 -46.89
N ASP A 141 -5.68 -24.88 -48.16
CA ASP A 141 -5.50 -23.49 -48.64
C ASP A 141 -6.45 -22.52 -47.93
N THR A 142 -7.70 -22.95 -47.70
CA THR A 142 -8.68 -22.16 -46.94
C THR A 142 -8.22 -21.97 -45.49
N MET A 143 -7.76 -23.03 -44.83
CA MET A 143 -7.20 -22.95 -43.47
C MET A 143 -5.95 -22.08 -43.40
N ALA A 144 -5.08 -22.14 -44.41
CA ALA A 144 -3.90 -21.29 -44.50
C ALA A 144 -4.29 -19.82 -44.61
N GLY A 145 -5.25 -19.48 -45.47
CA GLY A 145 -5.75 -18.10 -45.61
C GLY A 145 -6.43 -17.57 -44.34
N VAL A 146 -7.20 -18.41 -43.63
CA VAL A 146 -7.79 -18.03 -42.33
C VAL A 146 -6.71 -17.81 -41.28
N SER A 147 -5.66 -18.64 -41.27
CA SER A 147 -4.55 -18.48 -40.33
C SER A 147 -3.73 -17.23 -40.62
N GLU A 148 -3.47 -16.92 -41.90
CA GLU A 148 -2.80 -15.69 -42.32
C GLU A 148 -3.59 -14.46 -41.89
N TYR A 149 -4.90 -14.43 -42.14
CA TYR A 149 -5.76 -13.35 -41.68
C TYR A 149 -5.77 -13.20 -40.15
N ALA A 150 -5.88 -14.30 -39.40
CA ALA A 150 -5.87 -14.26 -37.94
C ALA A 150 -4.53 -13.75 -37.38
N LEU A 151 -3.40 -14.10 -38.02
CA LEU A 151 -2.08 -13.62 -37.62
C LEU A 151 -1.90 -12.13 -37.93
N ASP A 152 -2.41 -11.66 -39.06
CA ASP A 152 -2.38 -10.25 -39.45
C ASP A 152 -3.19 -9.40 -38.47
N GLU A 153 -4.43 -9.81 -38.18
CA GLU A 153 -5.32 -9.13 -37.24
C GLU A 153 -4.75 -9.13 -35.81
N MET A 154 -4.10 -10.22 -35.38
CA MET A 154 -3.38 -10.25 -34.10
C MET A 154 -2.17 -9.30 -34.08
N GLY A 155 -1.48 -9.14 -35.21
CA GLY A 155 -0.39 -8.19 -35.39
C GLY A 155 -0.86 -6.76 -35.20
N ASP A 156 -1.93 -6.38 -35.89
CA ASP A 156 -2.54 -5.05 -35.80
C ASP A 156 -3.06 -4.76 -34.39
N LEU A 157 -3.79 -5.70 -33.78
CA LEU A 157 -4.28 -5.56 -32.41
C LEU A 157 -3.14 -5.36 -31.40
N SER A 158 -2.02 -6.06 -31.59
CA SER A 158 -0.84 -5.93 -30.73
C SER A 158 -0.16 -4.57 -30.93
N ALA A 159 -0.09 -4.08 -32.17
CA ALA A 159 0.47 -2.77 -32.49
C ALA A 159 -0.38 -1.64 -31.87
N ASP A 160 -1.70 -1.73 -31.98
CA ASP A 160 -2.63 -0.78 -31.37
C ASP A 160 -2.53 -0.80 -29.84
N ALA A 161 -2.48 -1.98 -29.22
CA ALA A 161 -2.33 -2.11 -27.78
C ALA A 161 -1.00 -1.50 -27.28
N LEU A 162 0.11 -1.72 -28.01
CA LEU A 162 1.40 -1.13 -27.68
C LEU A 162 1.41 0.40 -27.86
N SER A 163 0.74 0.90 -28.89
CA SER A 163 0.56 2.33 -29.14
C SER A 163 -0.22 2.99 -28.00
N GLU A 164 -1.34 2.40 -27.59
CA GLU A 164 -2.18 2.89 -26.49
C GLU A 164 -1.45 2.82 -25.14
N MET A 165 -0.69 1.74 -24.89
CA MET A 165 0.19 1.65 -23.73
C MET A 165 1.25 2.75 -23.74
N GLY A 166 1.84 3.06 -24.90
CA GLY A 166 2.81 4.15 -25.03
C GLY A 166 2.19 5.51 -24.74
N SER A 167 0.99 5.77 -25.25
CA SER A 167 0.22 6.98 -24.97
C SER A 167 -0.11 7.13 -23.49
N THR A 168 -0.64 6.07 -22.86
CA THR A 168 -0.96 6.03 -21.43
C THR A 168 0.29 6.27 -20.57
N THR A 169 1.41 5.63 -20.91
CA THR A 169 2.69 5.82 -20.22
C THR A 169 3.19 7.25 -20.33
N ASN A 170 3.09 7.86 -21.51
CA ASN A 170 3.46 9.26 -21.73
C ASN A 170 2.56 10.22 -20.93
N ASN A 171 1.26 9.98 -20.89
CA ASN A 171 0.32 10.78 -20.10
C ASN A 171 0.63 10.67 -18.59
N ALA A 172 0.95 9.47 -18.10
CA ALA A 172 1.36 9.26 -16.71
C ALA A 172 2.67 10.00 -16.38
N LEU A 173 3.65 9.98 -17.30
CA LEU A 173 4.90 10.73 -17.16
C LEU A 173 4.68 12.24 -17.14
N GLN A 174 3.84 12.77 -18.04
CA GLN A 174 3.50 14.21 -18.04
C GLN A 174 2.77 14.63 -16.77
N LEU A 175 1.86 13.80 -16.26
CA LEU A 175 1.17 14.08 -15.00
C LEU A 175 2.15 14.07 -13.82
N ALA A 176 3.10 13.14 -13.81
CA ALA A 176 4.16 13.10 -12.80
C ALA A 176 5.08 14.32 -12.89
N GLU A 177 5.46 14.75 -14.09
CA GLU A 177 6.27 15.95 -14.33
C GLU A 177 5.56 17.21 -13.84
N TYR A 178 4.27 17.36 -14.18
CA TYR A 178 3.44 18.46 -13.67
C TYR A 178 3.34 18.43 -12.14
N GLY A 179 3.06 17.26 -11.54
CA GLY A 179 2.97 17.10 -10.09
C GLY A 179 4.29 17.41 -9.37
N MET A 180 5.43 17.02 -9.96
CA MET A 180 6.75 17.38 -9.43
C MET A 180 7.02 18.89 -9.55
N GLY A 181 6.60 19.54 -10.64
CA GLY A 181 6.72 20.98 -10.82
C GLY A 181 5.92 21.78 -9.79
N GLU A 182 4.65 21.42 -9.59
CA GLU A 182 3.81 22.04 -8.55
C GLU A 182 4.39 21.82 -7.16
N MET A 183 4.86 20.60 -6.85
CA MET A 183 5.48 20.29 -5.57
C MET A 183 6.77 21.07 -5.34
N ALA A 184 7.58 21.28 -6.38
CA ALA A 184 8.77 22.13 -6.32
C ALA A 184 8.39 23.60 -6.05
N SER A 185 7.33 24.12 -6.69
CA SER A 185 6.81 25.46 -6.44
C SER A 185 6.34 25.63 -4.99
N VAL A 186 5.48 24.72 -4.52
CA VAL A 186 4.98 24.73 -3.13
C VAL A 186 6.13 24.64 -2.13
N THR A 187 7.14 23.82 -2.42
CA THR A 187 8.34 23.71 -1.57
C THR A 187 9.10 25.03 -1.53
N ASN A 188 9.24 25.72 -2.66
CA ASN A 188 9.92 27.00 -2.73
C ASN A 188 9.16 28.11 -1.98
N ASP A 189 7.83 28.18 -2.16
CA ASP A 189 6.96 29.12 -1.44
C ASP A 189 7.03 28.89 0.08
N ALA A 190 7.08 27.62 0.52
CA ALA A 190 7.24 27.27 1.93
C ALA A 190 8.59 27.74 2.47
N PHE A 191 9.69 27.61 1.71
CA PHE A 191 11.00 28.13 2.12
C PHE A 191 11.02 29.66 2.19
N GLU A 192 10.40 30.35 1.24
CA GLU A 192 10.28 31.81 1.25
C GLU A 192 9.47 32.29 2.47
N LEU A 193 8.35 31.64 2.76
CA LEU A 193 7.54 31.93 3.95
C LEU A 193 8.33 31.72 5.26
N VAL A 194 9.12 30.63 5.36
CA VAL A 194 9.98 30.40 6.52
C VAL A 194 11.06 31.49 6.63
N GLY A 195 11.61 31.95 5.51
CA GLY A 195 12.52 33.09 5.44
C GLY A 195 11.88 34.37 5.99
N ASP A 196 10.70 34.72 5.49
CA ASP A 196 9.95 35.91 5.91
C ASP A 196 9.58 35.88 7.40
N VAL A 197 9.08 34.74 7.90
CA VAL A 197 8.74 34.58 9.32
C VAL A 197 9.99 34.70 10.19
N SER A 198 11.13 34.15 9.74
CA SER A 198 12.40 34.27 10.46
C SER A 198 12.90 35.71 10.50
N GLN A 199 12.75 36.46 9.40
CA GLN A 199 13.09 37.87 9.32
C GLN A 199 12.26 38.70 10.30
N VAL A 200 10.94 38.52 10.31
CA VAL A 200 10.03 39.21 11.24
C VAL A 200 10.37 38.89 12.69
N ALA A 201 10.69 37.63 13.00
CA ALA A 201 11.09 37.23 14.34
C ALA A 201 12.41 37.90 14.78
N LEU A 202 13.39 38.01 13.88
CA LEU A 202 14.65 38.70 14.13
C LEU A 202 14.43 40.20 14.36
N ASP A 203 13.63 40.85 13.53
CA ASP A 203 13.30 42.28 13.67
C ASP A 203 12.59 42.56 14.99
N ALA A 204 11.61 41.72 15.35
CA ALA A 204 10.91 41.82 16.63
C ALA A 204 11.88 41.66 17.82
N ASN A 205 12.80 40.70 17.74
CA ASN A 205 13.78 40.47 18.80
C ASN A 205 14.79 41.62 18.91
N SER A 206 15.19 42.20 17.78
CA SER A 206 16.04 43.39 17.73
C SER A 206 15.35 44.58 18.37
N TYR A 207 14.08 44.84 18.02
CA TYR A 207 13.28 45.93 18.58
C TYR A 207 13.09 45.79 20.11
N VAL A 208 12.78 44.59 20.60
CA VAL A 208 12.68 44.33 22.04
C VAL A 208 14.01 44.54 22.74
N SER A 209 15.11 44.09 22.14
CA SER A 209 16.46 44.26 22.68
C SER A 209 16.87 45.73 22.75
N GLU A 210 16.59 46.51 21.71
CA GLU A 210 16.85 47.95 21.68
C GLU A 210 16.05 48.70 22.74
N ASN A 211 14.76 48.40 22.89
CA ASN A 211 13.94 49.01 23.93
C ASN A 211 14.41 48.63 25.32
N ALA A 212 14.73 47.36 25.57
CA ALA A 212 15.24 46.91 26.85
C ALA A 212 16.57 47.59 27.20
N LEU A 213 17.50 47.72 26.24
CA LEU A 213 18.75 48.43 26.44
C LEU A 213 18.54 49.94 26.67
N SER A 214 17.60 50.56 25.94
CA SER A 214 17.25 51.96 26.14
C SER A 214 16.64 52.21 27.52
N GLU A 215 15.73 51.35 27.96
CA GLU A 215 15.08 51.45 29.27
C GLU A 215 16.07 51.19 30.40
N MET A 216 16.97 50.20 30.25
CA MET A 216 18.09 50.00 31.17
C MET A 216 19.04 51.20 31.21
N GLY A 217 19.31 51.82 30.07
CA GLY A 217 20.11 53.04 29.99
C GLY A 217 19.46 54.21 30.74
N GLY A 218 18.14 54.38 30.57
CA GLY A 218 17.34 55.37 31.31
C GLY A 218 17.37 55.13 32.82
N LEU A 219 17.07 53.91 33.26
CA LEU A 219 17.12 53.53 34.68
C LEU A 219 18.52 53.72 35.29
N SER A 220 19.57 53.40 34.54
CA SER A 220 20.94 53.65 34.98
C SER A 220 21.24 55.14 35.10
N GLY A 221 20.70 55.97 34.20
CA GLY A 221 20.79 57.43 34.28
C GLY A 221 20.10 57.98 35.52
N ASP A 222 18.83 57.61 35.72
CA ASP A 222 18.03 58.02 36.88
C ASP A 222 18.69 57.60 38.20
N ALA A 223 19.28 56.39 38.25
CA ALA A 223 20.02 55.91 39.41
C ALA A 223 21.28 56.76 39.69
N LEU A 224 21.99 57.18 38.65
CA LEU A 224 23.16 58.06 38.78
C LEU A 224 22.77 59.49 39.21
N ASP A 225 21.65 60.01 38.71
CA ASP A 225 21.13 61.32 39.12
C ASP A 225 20.67 61.30 40.58
N LEU A 226 19.99 60.23 41.00
CA LEU A 226 19.61 60.05 42.40
C LEU A 226 20.84 59.91 43.31
N ALA A 227 21.87 59.19 42.87
CA ALA A 227 23.13 59.08 43.61
C ALA A 227 23.83 60.44 43.73
N GLN A 228 23.88 61.22 42.66
CA GLN A 228 24.43 62.58 42.69
C GLN A 228 23.63 63.51 43.61
N TYR A 229 22.30 63.44 43.56
CA TYR A 229 21.43 64.21 44.44
C TYR A 229 21.70 63.86 45.91
N ALA A 230 21.75 62.57 46.26
CA ALA A 230 22.04 62.11 47.61
C ALA A 230 23.42 62.56 48.11
N ILE A 231 24.45 62.54 47.24
CA ILE A 231 25.79 63.06 47.55
C ILE A 231 25.74 64.57 47.78
N GLY A 232 24.98 65.32 46.98
CA GLY A 232 24.77 66.76 47.15
C GLY A 232 24.14 67.08 48.50
N GLU A 233 23.03 66.43 48.83
CA GLU A 233 22.33 66.62 50.10
C GLU A 233 23.24 66.27 51.30
N ALA A 234 23.99 65.17 51.21
CA ALA A 234 24.96 64.80 52.26
C ALA A 234 26.09 65.83 52.41
N SER A 235 26.53 66.45 51.30
CA SER A 235 27.52 67.52 51.33
C SER A 235 26.97 68.79 51.99
N ASP A 236 25.72 69.14 51.72
CA ASP A 236 25.09 70.33 52.31
C ASP A 236 24.83 70.12 53.81
N VAL A 237 24.35 68.93 54.22
CA VAL A 237 24.25 68.57 55.65
C VAL A 237 25.60 68.67 56.35
N ASN A 238 26.68 68.17 55.74
CA ASN A 238 28.03 68.28 56.31
C ASN A 238 28.49 69.74 56.42
N ARG A 239 28.14 70.60 55.46
CA ARG A 239 28.45 72.03 55.51
C ARG A 239 27.68 72.72 56.64
N ASP A 240 26.37 72.49 56.73
CA ASP A 240 25.53 73.06 57.77
C ASP A 240 25.97 72.60 59.17
N LEU A 241 26.39 71.34 59.30
CA LEU A 241 26.95 70.82 60.53
C LEU A 241 28.27 71.52 60.88
N ALA A 242 29.16 71.69 59.90
CA ALA A 242 30.43 72.39 60.09
C ALA A 242 30.22 73.87 60.49
N ASP A 243 29.27 74.56 59.84
CA ASP A 243 28.93 75.95 60.14
C ASP A 243 28.30 76.09 61.53
N ASN A 244 27.41 75.19 61.92
CA ASN A 244 26.87 75.12 63.29
C ASN A 244 27.97 74.88 64.32
N TYR A 245 28.90 73.95 64.05
CA TYR A 245 30.06 73.71 64.92
C TYR A 245 30.94 74.94 65.06
N LEU A 246 31.23 75.64 63.96
CA LEU A 246 32.01 76.88 63.96
C LEU A 246 31.31 78.00 64.70
N SER A 247 30.00 78.18 64.49
CA SER A 247 29.19 79.17 65.22
C SER A 247 29.18 78.87 66.71
N ALA A 248 28.90 77.62 67.11
CA ALA A 248 28.91 77.22 68.51
C ALA A 248 30.29 77.41 69.15
N LEU A 249 31.38 77.11 68.44
CA LEU A 249 32.75 77.39 68.88
C LEU A 249 33.02 78.87 69.05
N ASN A 250 32.53 79.70 68.13
CA ASN A 250 32.73 81.14 68.16
C ASN A 250 31.90 81.78 69.29
N ASP A 251 30.65 81.35 69.47
CA ASP A 251 29.78 81.76 70.58
C ASP A 251 30.35 81.33 71.92
N ALA A 252 30.85 80.09 72.03
CA ALA A 252 31.55 79.63 73.22
C ALA A 252 32.84 80.42 73.48
N SER A 253 33.59 80.78 72.43
CA SER A 253 34.80 81.59 72.54
C SER A 253 34.50 83.04 72.93
N ALA A 254 33.43 83.62 72.37
CA ALA A 254 32.95 84.95 72.70
C ALA A 254 32.39 85.00 74.13
N SER A 255 31.60 83.99 74.52
CA SER A 255 31.11 83.81 75.88
C SER A 255 32.28 83.61 76.85
N ASN A 256 33.29 82.81 76.49
CA ASN A 256 34.51 82.69 77.29
C ASN A 256 35.30 84.00 77.36
N ALA A 257 35.35 84.80 76.29
CA ALA A 257 36.01 86.10 76.29
C ALA A 257 35.25 87.13 77.14
N ASP A 258 33.92 87.11 77.11
CA ASP A 258 33.04 87.94 77.94
C ASP A 258 33.09 87.51 79.41
N TYR A 259 33.11 86.20 79.65
CA TYR A 259 33.36 85.61 80.96
C TYR A 259 34.77 85.95 81.45
N MET A 260 35.79 85.94 80.59
CA MET A 260 37.15 86.36 80.94
C MET A 260 37.24 87.86 81.18
N ALA A 261 36.51 88.70 80.45
CA ALA A 261 36.43 90.14 80.68
C ALA A 261 35.70 90.44 81.99
N THR A 262 34.61 89.70 82.27
CA THR A 262 33.85 89.73 83.51
C THR A 262 34.72 89.24 84.66
N VAL A 263 35.39 88.10 84.55
CA VAL A 263 36.35 87.57 85.55
C VAL A 263 37.54 88.50 85.70
N THR A 264 37.98 89.24 84.67
CA THR A 264 39.05 90.24 84.82
C THR A 264 38.55 91.49 85.55
N SER A 265 37.34 91.95 85.25
CA SER A 265 36.64 93.03 85.96
C SER A 265 36.34 92.65 87.42
N ASP A 266 35.85 91.43 87.62
CA ASP A 266 35.53 90.82 88.89
C ASP A 266 36.80 90.42 89.63
N ASN A 267 37.93 90.10 89.00
CA ASN A 267 39.22 89.95 89.67
C ASN A 267 39.85 91.30 90.01
N LEU A 268 39.49 92.40 89.33
CA LEU A 268 39.89 93.74 89.75
C LEU A 268 39.05 94.21 90.95
N ASN A 269 37.77 93.83 91.01
CA ASN A 269 36.89 94.09 92.15
C ASN A 269 37.15 93.10 93.31
N ALA A 270 37.33 91.82 93.00
CA ALA A 270 37.69 90.77 93.92
C ALA A 270 39.19 90.77 94.24
N MET A 271 40.12 91.45 93.56
CA MET A 271 41.42 91.74 94.22
C MET A 271 41.22 92.55 95.52
N GLY A 272 40.05 93.15 95.71
CA GLY A 272 39.53 93.62 97.01
C GLY A 272 38.90 92.54 97.91
N ASP A 273 38.15 91.57 97.37
CA ASP A 273 37.38 90.57 98.14
C ASP A 273 37.96 89.11 98.15
N LEU A 274 38.65 88.71 97.09
CA LEU A 274 39.41 87.48 96.80
C LEU A 274 40.65 87.27 97.69
N SER A 275 41.15 88.28 98.42
CA SER A 275 42.09 87.97 99.51
C SER A 275 41.42 87.18 100.64
N SER A 276 40.08 87.19 100.70
CA SER A 276 39.30 86.56 101.77
C SER A 276 38.52 85.30 101.36
N HIS A 277 38.33 85.00 100.07
CA HIS A 277 37.57 83.82 99.59
C HIS A 277 38.35 82.86 98.68
N ALA A 278 39.56 83.22 98.23
CA ALA A 278 40.41 82.34 97.41
C ALA A 278 40.89 81.06 98.11
N ILE A 279 40.81 80.98 99.44
CA ILE A 279 41.25 79.79 100.20
C ILE A 279 40.14 78.71 100.24
N GLU A 280 38.85 79.07 100.10
CA GLU A 280 37.76 78.09 100.26
C GLU A 280 37.29 77.43 98.94
N SER A 281 37.25 78.14 97.81
CA SER A 281 36.64 77.61 96.57
C SER A 281 37.58 76.75 95.70
N MET A 282 38.91 76.85 95.84
CA MET A 282 39.85 75.99 95.10
C MET A 282 39.79 74.51 95.52
N ASN A 283 39.18 74.20 96.68
CA ASN A 283 39.05 72.82 97.17
C ASN A 283 37.81 72.09 96.60
N GLY A 284 36.81 72.83 96.10
CA GLY A 284 35.59 72.26 95.50
C GLY A 284 35.76 71.89 94.02
N LEU A 285 36.46 72.74 93.26
CA LEU A 285 36.61 72.62 91.80
C LEU A 285 37.36 71.35 91.36
N ALA A 286 38.28 70.85 92.18
CA ALA A 286 39.01 69.60 91.92
C ALA A 286 38.13 68.34 92.09
N THR A 287 37.01 68.44 92.84
CA THR A 287 36.09 67.32 93.06
C THR A 287 35.03 67.25 91.95
N GLU A 288 34.54 68.39 91.47
CA GLU A 288 33.56 68.47 90.37
C GLU A 288 34.13 68.11 89.00
N LEU A 289 35.41 68.44 88.73
CA LEU A 289 36.06 68.06 87.48
C LEU A 289 36.27 66.55 87.33
N GLY A 290 36.43 65.83 88.45
CA GLY A 290 36.57 64.37 88.47
C GLY A 290 35.25 63.63 88.23
N THR A 291 34.16 64.09 88.83
CA THR A 291 32.83 63.50 88.67
C THR A 291 32.18 63.84 87.32
N GLY A 292 32.37 65.06 86.81
CA GLY A 292 31.85 65.46 85.49
C GLY A 292 32.47 64.67 84.33
N ASN A 293 33.78 64.41 84.39
CA ASN A 293 34.48 63.69 83.34
C ASN A 293 34.14 62.17 83.33
N GLN A 294 33.84 61.60 84.50
CA GLN A 294 33.32 60.22 84.60
C GLN A 294 31.89 60.09 84.06
N ALA A 295 31.00 61.05 84.35
CA ALA A 295 29.62 61.03 83.86
C ALA A 295 29.56 61.20 82.34
N LEU A 296 30.39 62.06 81.76
CA LEU A 296 30.48 62.25 80.31
C LEU A 296 31.00 60.98 79.62
N MET A 297 32.06 60.36 80.13
CA MET A 297 32.57 59.11 79.55
C MET A 297 31.59 57.94 79.69
N HIS A 298 30.82 57.90 80.77
CA HIS A 298 29.76 56.89 80.93
C HIS A 298 28.63 57.11 79.92
N SER A 299 28.14 58.33 79.77
CA SER A 299 27.07 58.67 78.82
C SER A 299 27.49 58.45 77.36
N MET A 300 28.72 58.80 76.99
CA MET A 300 29.26 58.50 75.65
C MET A 300 29.40 56.99 75.41
N GLY A 301 29.84 56.23 76.41
CA GLY A 301 29.93 54.76 76.32
C GLY A 301 28.56 54.10 76.14
N GLU A 302 27.55 54.59 76.86
CA GLU A 302 26.18 54.09 76.80
C GLU A 302 25.54 54.39 75.45
N GLN A 303 25.64 55.64 74.97
CA GLN A 303 25.12 56.06 73.66
C GLN A 303 25.80 55.33 72.49
N LEU A 304 27.12 55.12 72.55
CA LEU A 304 27.83 54.34 71.53
C LEU A 304 27.40 52.88 71.56
N SER A 305 27.29 52.27 72.75
CA SER A 305 26.87 50.88 72.87
C SER A 305 25.43 50.66 72.38
N GLU A 306 24.52 51.57 72.72
CA GLU A 306 23.11 51.51 72.31
C GLU A 306 22.97 51.74 70.81
N GLY A 307 23.61 52.77 70.25
CA GLY A 307 23.61 53.05 68.82
C GLY A 307 24.22 51.93 67.96
N PHE A 308 25.32 51.32 68.41
CA PHE A 308 25.89 50.14 67.71
C PHE A 308 24.97 48.92 67.82
N SER A 309 24.36 48.68 68.97
CA SER A 309 23.44 47.56 69.17
C SER A 309 22.18 47.70 68.30
N GLU A 310 21.59 48.89 68.25
CA GLU A 310 20.43 49.18 67.38
C GLU A 310 20.78 49.10 65.89
N GLY A 311 21.95 49.61 65.50
CA GLY A 311 22.44 49.52 64.12
C GLY A 311 22.63 48.07 63.67
N VAL A 312 23.28 47.23 64.50
CA VAL A 312 23.46 45.80 64.22
C VAL A 312 22.12 45.06 64.16
N SER A 313 21.18 45.38 65.07
CA SER A 313 19.83 44.81 65.06
C SER A 313 19.07 45.15 63.78
N THR A 314 19.15 46.40 63.33
CA THR A 314 18.49 46.88 62.09
C THR A 314 19.08 46.19 60.86
N ILE A 315 20.40 46.04 60.80
CA ILE A 315 21.09 45.33 59.70
C ILE A 315 20.68 43.85 59.69
N ALA A 316 20.60 43.20 60.86
CA ALA A 316 20.16 41.82 60.96
C ALA A 316 18.70 41.65 60.48
N ALA A 317 17.80 42.54 60.90
CA ALA A 317 16.39 42.51 60.47
C ALA A 317 16.23 42.75 58.96
N LEU A 318 17.03 43.66 58.37
CA LEU A 318 17.04 43.89 56.93
C LEU A 318 17.56 42.67 56.16
N SER A 319 18.60 42.02 56.68
CA SER A 319 19.15 40.77 56.12
C SER A 319 18.10 39.65 56.14
N ASP A 320 17.41 39.45 57.26
CA ASP A 320 16.35 38.44 57.38
C ASP A 320 15.16 38.72 56.46
N ASN A 321 14.72 39.97 56.37
CA ASN A 321 13.66 40.37 55.43
C ASN A 321 14.08 40.15 53.97
N THR A 322 15.31 40.50 53.61
CA THR A 322 15.82 40.30 52.24
C THR A 322 15.89 38.81 51.90
N SER A 323 16.42 37.99 52.82
CA SER A 323 16.49 36.54 52.68
C SER A 323 15.09 35.91 52.52
N THR A 324 14.14 36.34 53.36
CA THR A 324 12.76 35.84 53.34
C THR A 324 12.03 36.23 52.05
N THR A 325 12.16 37.50 51.62
CA THR A 325 11.56 37.97 50.36
C THR A 325 12.13 37.21 49.15
N LEU A 326 13.46 36.99 49.12
CA LEU A 326 14.08 36.24 48.05
C LEU A 326 13.64 34.77 48.04
N ALA A 327 13.55 34.13 49.21
CA ALA A 327 13.06 32.76 49.34
C ALA A 327 11.60 32.62 48.86
N ASN A 328 10.73 33.55 49.27
CA ASN A 328 9.33 33.57 48.84
C ASN A 328 9.20 33.81 47.33
N SER A 329 10.00 34.72 46.76
CA SER A 329 10.02 34.96 45.31
C SER A 329 10.51 33.74 44.54
N HIS A 330 11.57 33.08 45.00
CA HIS A 330 12.04 31.82 44.41
C HIS A 330 10.98 30.73 44.46
N GLN A 331 10.29 30.57 45.60
CA GLN A 331 9.22 29.59 45.74
C GLN A 331 8.05 29.86 44.78
N ALA A 332 7.61 31.12 44.67
CA ALA A 332 6.55 31.52 43.74
C ALA A 332 6.96 31.26 42.27
N ASN A 333 8.21 31.56 41.90
CA ASN A 333 8.72 31.29 40.56
C ASN A 333 8.76 29.79 40.26
N LEU A 334 9.18 28.96 41.22
CA LEU A 334 9.17 27.51 41.07
C LEU A 334 7.75 26.95 40.90
N GLU A 335 6.76 27.53 41.58
CA GLU A 335 5.35 27.15 41.43
C GLU A 335 4.81 27.52 40.04
N VAL A 336 5.14 28.72 39.53
CA VAL A 336 4.79 29.12 38.14
C VAL A 336 5.45 28.18 37.13
N ILE A 337 6.73 27.85 37.29
CA ILE A 337 7.44 26.92 36.41
C ILE A 337 6.80 25.52 36.46
N ALA A 338 6.42 25.04 37.65
CA ALA A 338 5.78 23.74 37.82
C ALA A 338 4.42 23.69 37.12
N ASN A 339 3.60 24.75 37.28
CA ASN A 339 2.30 24.85 36.61
C ASN A 339 2.44 24.92 35.09
N LEU A 340 3.34 25.78 34.58
CA LEU A 340 3.61 25.87 33.15
C LEU A 340 4.12 24.55 32.57
N SER A 341 5.00 23.85 33.29
CA SER A 341 5.48 22.53 32.90
C SER A 341 4.35 21.50 32.86
N GLY A 342 3.44 21.54 33.84
CA GLY A 342 2.24 20.70 33.88
C GLY A 342 1.30 20.96 32.70
N ASP A 343 1.05 22.22 32.38
CA ASP A 343 0.21 22.62 31.24
C ASP A 343 0.82 22.19 29.90
N VAL A 344 2.14 22.38 29.72
CA VAL A 344 2.86 21.93 28.52
C VAL A 344 2.79 20.41 28.38
N LEU A 345 3.01 19.66 29.46
CA LEU A 345 2.91 18.20 29.45
C LEU A 345 1.48 17.73 29.13
N SER A 346 0.46 18.37 29.72
CA SER A 346 -0.95 18.08 29.46
C SER A 346 -1.34 18.36 28.01
N ASN A 347 -0.93 19.51 27.47
CA ASN A 347 -1.17 19.87 26.06
C ASN A 347 -0.48 18.90 25.10
N ASN A 348 0.78 18.52 25.37
CA ASN A 348 1.49 17.53 24.58
C ASN A 348 0.81 16.16 24.63
N GLN A 349 0.32 15.73 25.79
CA GLN A 349 -0.43 14.48 25.91
C GLN A 349 -1.74 14.52 25.11
N ASN A 350 -2.46 15.64 25.14
CA ASN A 350 -3.68 15.83 24.36
C ASN A 350 -3.40 15.81 22.85
N LEU A 351 -2.32 16.46 22.40
CA LEU A 351 -1.89 16.43 21.01
C LEU A 351 -1.53 15.01 20.56
N ILE A 352 -0.77 14.27 21.36
CA ILE A 352 -0.42 12.87 21.09
C ILE A 352 -1.68 12.01 20.98
N ASN A 353 -2.63 12.16 21.90
CA ASN A 353 -3.88 11.42 21.87
C ASN A 353 -4.70 11.75 20.61
N SER A 354 -4.76 13.03 20.22
CA SER A 354 -5.48 13.46 19.02
C SER A 354 -4.81 12.95 17.74
N MET A 355 -3.49 13.04 17.62
CA MET A 355 -2.75 12.48 16.48
C MET A 355 -2.91 10.97 16.38
N THR A 356 -2.85 10.27 17.53
CA THR A 356 -3.04 8.81 17.59
C THR A 356 -4.45 8.42 17.15
N SER A 357 -5.47 9.17 17.59
CA SER A 357 -6.86 8.96 17.15
C SER A 357 -7.00 9.18 15.65
N ASN A 358 -6.55 10.33 15.13
CA ASN A 358 -6.65 10.66 13.71
C ASN A 358 -5.93 9.64 12.83
N LEU A 359 -4.74 9.18 13.25
CA LEU A 359 -4.00 8.15 12.54
C LEU A 359 -4.72 6.80 12.58
N GLY A 360 -5.33 6.46 13.72
CA GLY A 360 -6.17 5.27 13.87
C GLY A 360 -7.40 5.31 12.95
N ASP A 361 -8.09 6.44 12.91
CA ASP A 361 -9.26 6.66 12.05
C ASP A 361 -8.87 6.59 10.57
N ALA A 362 -7.80 7.29 10.15
CA ALA A 362 -7.30 7.23 8.78
C ALA A 362 -6.84 5.82 8.38
N HIS A 363 -6.22 5.08 9.29
CA HIS A 363 -5.82 3.69 9.02
C HIS A 363 -7.04 2.77 8.89
N SER A 364 -8.06 2.95 9.74
CA SER A 364 -9.32 2.22 9.67
C SER A 364 -10.07 2.52 8.37
N GLU A 365 -10.11 3.78 7.94
CA GLU A 365 -10.75 4.20 6.68
C GLU A 365 -10.02 3.62 5.47
N ASN A 366 -8.68 3.63 5.46
CA ASN A 366 -7.89 2.98 4.41
C ASN A 366 -8.11 1.47 4.35
N LEU A 367 -8.20 0.79 5.50
CA LEU A 367 -8.52 -0.65 5.55
C LEU A 367 -9.92 -0.93 5.03
N ALA A 368 -10.91 -0.09 5.37
CA ALA A 368 -12.26 -0.21 4.83
C ALA A 368 -12.28 0.00 3.30
N SER A 369 -11.61 1.04 2.80
CA SER A 369 -11.49 1.30 1.36
C SER A 369 -10.78 0.16 0.61
N LEU A 370 -9.75 -0.44 1.20
CA LEU A 370 -9.08 -1.61 0.64
C LEU A 370 -10.00 -2.83 0.61
N ALA A 371 -10.78 -3.06 1.67
CA ALA A 371 -11.76 -4.14 1.73
C ALA A 371 -12.86 -3.96 0.66
N ASP A 372 -13.39 -2.75 0.51
CA ASP A 372 -14.36 -2.41 -0.54
C ASP A 372 -13.77 -2.62 -1.94
N THR A 373 -12.50 -2.24 -2.14
CA THR A 373 -11.79 -2.48 -3.41
C THR A 373 -11.63 -3.97 -3.69
N GLN A 374 -11.27 -4.77 -2.68
CA GLN A 374 -11.18 -6.23 -2.81
C GLN A 374 -12.55 -6.85 -3.12
N GLN A 375 -13.62 -6.35 -2.50
CA GLN A 375 -14.98 -6.79 -2.80
C GLN A 375 -15.35 -6.46 -4.25
N ASN A 376 -15.10 -5.24 -4.71
CA ASN A 376 -15.39 -4.81 -6.09
C ASN A 376 -14.60 -5.63 -7.11
N ILE A 377 -13.33 -5.95 -6.84
CA ILE A 377 -12.52 -6.85 -7.68
C ILE A 377 -13.13 -8.25 -7.69
N GLY A 378 -13.56 -8.76 -6.53
CA GLY A 378 -14.23 -10.05 -6.42
C GLY A 378 -15.54 -10.12 -7.22
N GLU A 379 -16.38 -9.08 -7.14
CA GLU A 379 -17.61 -8.95 -7.91
C GLU A 379 -17.33 -8.86 -9.41
N PHE A 380 -16.35 -8.06 -9.82
CA PHE A 380 -15.92 -7.96 -11.22
C PHE A 380 -15.44 -9.30 -11.78
N LEU A 381 -14.58 -10.02 -11.04
CA LEU A 381 -14.08 -11.33 -11.46
C LEU A 381 -15.20 -12.38 -11.54
N ALA A 382 -16.15 -12.34 -10.61
CA ALA A 382 -17.32 -13.22 -10.63
C ALA A 382 -18.21 -12.95 -11.85
N GLU A 383 -18.48 -11.67 -12.16
CA GLU A 383 -19.28 -11.30 -13.33
C GLU A 383 -18.55 -11.63 -14.64
N ALA A 384 -17.25 -11.34 -14.75
CA ALA A 384 -16.45 -11.69 -15.91
C ALA A 384 -16.39 -13.21 -16.15
N THR A 385 -16.28 -14.01 -15.08
CA THR A 385 -16.31 -15.47 -15.17
C THR A 385 -17.67 -15.97 -15.66
N LYS A 386 -18.75 -15.41 -15.12
CA LYS A 386 -20.13 -15.74 -15.51
C LYS A 386 -20.40 -15.38 -16.97
N ASP A 387 -19.96 -14.21 -17.42
CA ASP A 387 -20.09 -13.78 -18.80
C ASP A 387 -19.32 -14.68 -19.76
N ASN A 388 -18.11 -15.09 -19.38
CA ASN A 388 -17.31 -16.03 -20.16
C ASN A 388 -17.97 -17.42 -20.25
N ILE A 389 -18.51 -17.94 -19.15
CA ILE A 389 -19.28 -19.21 -19.16
C ILE A 389 -20.51 -19.08 -20.07
N ASN A 390 -21.24 -17.98 -20.00
CA ASN A 390 -22.41 -17.75 -20.84
C ASN A 390 -22.03 -17.65 -22.33
N ALA A 391 -20.96 -16.92 -22.65
CA ALA A 391 -20.43 -16.81 -24.00
C ALA A 391 -19.97 -18.17 -24.54
N ASN A 392 -19.25 -18.96 -23.74
CA ASN A 392 -18.82 -20.31 -24.11
C ASN A 392 -20.00 -21.25 -24.31
N ASN A 393 -21.01 -21.20 -23.44
CA ASN A 393 -22.23 -22.01 -23.61
C ASN A 393 -22.99 -21.61 -24.88
N ALA A 394 -23.07 -20.31 -25.19
CA ALA A 394 -23.70 -19.83 -26.42
C ALA A 394 -22.92 -20.30 -27.67
N ALA A 395 -21.60 -20.19 -27.64
CA ALA A 395 -20.72 -20.69 -28.70
C ALA A 395 -20.85 -22.22 -28.87
N LEU A 396 -20.83 -22.98 -27.77
CA LEU A 396 -21.01 -24.43 -27.79
C LEU A 396 -22.38 -24.82 -28.37
N THR A 397 -23.43 -24.06 -28.02
CA THR A 397 -24.78 -24.27 -28.55
C THR A 397 -24.83 -24.00 -30.05
N GLN A 398 -24.17 -22.93 -30.53
CA GLN A 398 -24.04 -22.66 -31.95
C GLN A 398 -23.27 -23.78 -32.67
N VAL A 399 -22.13 -24.21 -32.14
CA VAL A 399 -21.34 -25.31 -32.71
C VAL A 399 -22.16 -26.60 -32.74
N ALA A 400 -22.89 -26.93 -31.68
CA ALA A 400 -23.77 -28.10 -31.65
C ALA A 400 -24.91 -28.00 -32.68
N ALA A 401 -25.50 -26.81 -32.86
CA ALA A 401 -26.52 -26.57 -33.87
C ALA A 401 -25.95 -26.69 -35.30
N LEU A 402 -24.77 -26.12 -35.54
CA LEU A 402 -24.01 -26.25 -36.79
C LEU A 402 -23.70 -27.73 -37.07
N ALA A 403 -23.10 -28.45 -36.13
CA ALA A 403 -22.77 -29.87 -36.26
C ALA A 403 -24.01 -30.75 -36.51
N LYS A 404 -25.12 -30.45 -35.84
CA LYS A 404 -26.40 -31.14 -36.09
C LYS A 404 -26.95 -30.84 -37.48
N SER A 405 -26.85 -29.59 -37.95
CA SER A 405 -27.23 -29.18 -39.30
C SER A 405 -26.39 -29.89 -40.36
N THR A 406 -25.07 -29.93 -40.22
CA THR A 406 -24.18 -30.66 -41.15
C THR A 406 -24.38 -32.17 -41.07
N SER A 407 -24.69 -32.74 -39.90
CA SER A 407 -25.04 -34.16 -39.77
C SER A 407 -26.34 -34.51 -40.49
N LEU A 408 -27.39 -33.69 -40.35
CA LEU A 408 -28.66 -33.86 -41.06
C LEU A 408 -28.52 -33.69 -42.57
N GLN A 409 -27.78 -32.68 -43.02
CA GLN A 409 -27.46 -32.51 -44.44
C GLN A 409 -26.62 -33.67 -44.98
N GLY A 410 -25.68 -34.21 -44.19
CA GLY A 410 -24.91 -35.39 -44.55
C GLY A 410 -25.79 -36.64 -44.70
N GLN A 411 -26.77 -36.84 -43.81
CA GLN A 411 -27.72 -37.94 -43.92
C GLN A 411 -28.66 -37.79 -45.13
N ASP A 412 -29.15 -36.59 -45.42
CA ASP A 412 -29.97 -36.33 -46.61
C ASP A 412 -29.18 -36.57 -47.90
N LEU A 413 -27.90 -36.21 -47.93
CA LEU A 413 -27.03 -36.47 -49.09
C LEU A 413 -26.80 -37.98 -49.30
N VAL A 414 -26.59 -38.74 -48.22
CA VAL A 414 -26.46 -40.21 -48.28
C VAL A 414 -27.79 -40.85 -48.67
N ALA A 415 -28.92 -40.36 -48.16
CA ALA A 415 -30.25 -40.86 -48.52
C ALA A 415 -30.62 -40.55 -49.97
N ASP A 416 -30.31 -39.36 -50.48
CA ASP A 416 -30.51 -39.00 -51.89
C ASP A 416 -29.57 -39.80 -52.81
N SER A 417 -28.32 -40.02 -52.39
CA SER A 417 -27.36 -40.86 -53.12
C SER A 417 -27.79 -42.33 -53.14
N ALA A 418 -28.29 -42.86 -52.01
CA ALA A 418 -28.86 -44.21 -51.92
C ALA A 418 -30.15 -44.34 -52.75
N SER A 419 -31.02 -43.33 -52.74
CA SER A 419 -32.24 -43.27 -53.57
C SER A 419 -31.91 -43.26 -55.07
N LYS A 420 -30.88 -42.51 -55.47
CA LYS A 420 -30.36 -42.53 -56.84
C LYS A 420 -29.75 -43.88 -57.20
N MET A 421 -28.97 -44.52 -56.31
CA MET A 421 -28.47 -45.88 -56.52
C MET A 421 -29.59 -46.90 -56.70
N ILE A 422 -30.63 -46.88 -55.86
CA ILE A 422 -31.78 -47.79 -55.98
C ILE A 422 -32.51 -47.57 -57.31
N LYS A 423 -32.64 -46.32 -57.78
CA LYS A 423 -33.19 -46.02 -59.11
C LYS A 423 -32.33 -46.60 -60.24
N TYR A 424 -31.01 -46.48 -60.16
CA TYR A 424 -30.12 -47.08 -61.16
C TYR A 424 -30.16 -48.62 -61.15
N VAL A 425 -30.16 -49.24 -59.96
CA VAL A 425 -30.26 -50.70 -59.80
C VAL A 425 -31.61 -51.22 -60.28
N SER A 426 -32.72 -50.52 -59.99
CA SER A 426 -34.06 -50.91 -60.45
C SER A 426 -34.26 -50.74 -61.96
N ILE A 427 -33.66 -49.71 -62.57
CA ILE A 427 -33.62 -49.57 -64.03
C ILE A 427 -32.77 -50.67 -64.66
N ALA A 428 -31.61 -50.99 -64.09
CA ALA A 428 -30.75 -52.07 -64.57
C ALA A 428 -31.44 -53.45 -64.46
N MET A 429 -32.11 -53.75 -63.34
CA MET A 429 -32.93 -54.96 -63.18
C MET A 429 -34.13 -54.97 -64.13
N GLY A 430 -34.81 -53.84 -64.33
CA GLY A 430 -35.93 -53.72 -65.26
C GLY A 430 -35.51 -54.00 -66.71
N ILE A 431 -34.34 -53.52 -67.13
CA ILE A 431 -33.78 -53.81 -68.45
C ILE A 431 -33.35 -55.29 -68.53
N GLY A 432 -32.73 -55.84 -67.49
CA GLY A 432 -32.33 -57.26 -67.44
C GLY A 432 -33.51 -58.23 -67.58
N VAL A 433 -34.62 -57.97 -66.88
CA VAL A 433 -35.85 -58.78 -66.99
C VAL A 433 -36.54 -58.59 -68.34
N SER A 434 -36.48 -57.40 -68.92
CA SER A 434 -37.03 -57.12 -70.26
C SER A 434 -36.26 -57.85 -71.37
N VAL A 435 -34.94 -57.94 -71.26
CA VAL A 435 -34.10 -58.69 -72.22
C VAL A 435 -34.35 -60.21 -72.09
N ILE A 436 -34.53 -60.73 -70.88
CA ILE A 436 -34.89 -62.13 -70.66
C ILE A 436 -36.30 -62.44 -71.19
N ALA A 437 -37.27 -61.53 -71.00
CA ALA A 437 -38.62 -61.68 -71.53
C ALA A 437 -38.66 -61.62 -73.06
N VAL A 438 -37.88 -60.74 -73.70
CA VAL A 438 -37.76 -60.68 -75.17
C VAL A 438 -37.04 -61.91 -75.72
N ALA A 439 -36.01 -62.42 -75.03
CA ALA A 439 -35.33 -63.66 -75.42
C ALA A 439 -36.25 -64.90 -75.32
N LEU A 440 -37.15 -64.94 -74.33
CA LEU A 440 -38.14 -66.02 -74.20
C LEU A 440 -39.27 -65.95 -75.24
N VAL A 441 -39.69 -64.75 -75.65
CA VAL A 441 -40.71 -64.59 -76.71
C VAL A 441 -40.14 -64.90 -78.11
N VAL A 442 -38.87 -64.59 -78.38
CA VAL A 442 -38.23 -64.91 -79.66
C VAL A 442 -37.93 -66.42 -79.78
N ARG A 443 -37.80 -67.17 -78.68
CA ARG A 443 -37.64 -68.64 -78.71
C ARG A 443 -38.96 -69.41 -78.79
N GLY A 444 -40.12 -68.74 -78.68
CA GLY A 444 -41.45 -69.34 -78.81
C GLY A 444 -42.03 -69.36 -80.23
N SER A 445 -41.27 -68.92 -81.24
CA SER A 445 -41.73 -68.88 -82.63
C SER A 445 -40.70 -69.47 -83.59
N LYS A 446 -40.52 -70.80 -83.50
CA LYS A 446 -40.38 -71.72 -84.63
C LYS A 446 -40.35 -73.17 -84.15
#